data_AF-A0A1B6LX27-F1
#
_entry.id   AF-A0A1B6LX27-F1
#
_cell.length_a   1.000
_cell.length_b   1.000
_cell.length_c   1.000
_cell.angle_alpha   90.00
_cell.angle_beta   90.00
_cell.angle_gamma   90.00
#
_symmetry.space_group_name_H-M   'P 1'
#
loop_
_entity.id
_entity.type
_entity.pdbx_description
1 polymer ?
#
loop_
_entity_poly.entity_id
_entity_poly.type
_entity_poly.pdbx_seq_one_letter_code
_entity_poly.pdbx_strand_id
1 'polypeptide(L)'
;KTKMSWLKEEGFGGIMIWSVDMDDFRGQCGTGKFPLINAMRQELEDYRVKLEYDGPFESSSPGGGAYTTKDPTSVTCEEEDGHISYHPDKADCTMYYMCEGERKHHMPCPSNLVFNPNENVCDWPENVEGCTQHTPAPPARRR
;
A
#
# COMPACT_ATOMS: atom_id res chain seq x y z
N LYS A 1 15.62 -18.19 15.94
CA LYS A 1 15.04 -19.02 14.85
C LYS A 1 13.54 -18.75 14.66
N THR A 2 12.68 -18.89 15.68
CA THR A 2 11.21 -18.66 15.57
C THR A 2 10.78 -17.38 14.85
N LYS A 3 11.35 -16.22 15.23
CA LYS A 3 11.03 -14.94 14.55
C LYS A 3 11.44 -14.90 13.08
N MET A 4 12.48 -15.64 12.68
CA MET A 4 12.88 -15.72 11.28
C MET A 4 11.90 -16.59 10.48
N SER A 5 11.34 -17.65 11.09
CA SER A 5 10.27 -18.43 10.45
C SER A 5 9.04 -17.56 10.20
N TRP A 6 8.58 -16.85 11.23
CA TRP A 6 7.45 -15.92 11.11
C TRP A 6 7.70 -14.83 10.06
N LEU A 7 8.92 -14.26 10.03
CA LEU A 7 9.30 -13.29 9.01
C LEU A 7 9.16 -13.83 7.59
N LYS A 8 9.58 -15.09 7.36
CA LYS A 8 9.48 -15.74 6.05
C LYS A 8 8.03 -15.99 5.65
N GLU A 9 7.19 -16.34 6.62
CA GLU A 9 5.75 -16.56 6.43
C GLU A 9 5.02 -15.26 6.06
N GLU A 10 5.34 -14.15 6.71
CA GLU A 10 4.71 -12.84 6.47
C GLU A 10 5.32 -12.07 5.30
N GLY A 11 6.41 -12.55 4.69
CA GLY A 11 6.98 -11.90 3.51
C GLY A 11 7.83 -10.66 3.76
N PHE A 12 8.29 -10.37 4.99
CA PHE A 12 9.04 -9.12 5.22
C PHE A 12 10.42 -9.12 4.57
N GLY A 13 10.83 -7.92 4.12
CA GLY A 13 12.09 -7.66 3.41
C GLY A 13 13.38 -8.02 4.16
N GLY A 14 13.34 -8.11 5.48
CA GLY A 14 14.51 -8.38 6.30
C GLY A 14 14.30 -8.03 7.76
N ILE A 15 15.41 -7.99 8.49
CA ILE A 15 15.44 -7.76 9.94
C ILE A 15 16.25 -6.54 10.29
N MET A 16 15.78 -5.79 11.29
CA MET A 16 16.58 -4.79 11.98
C MET A 16 17.00 -5.35 13.33
N ILE A 17 18.26 -5.11 13.71
CA ILE A 17 18.84 -5.62 14.95
C ILE A 17 19.33 -4.44 15.76
N TRP A 18 18.80 -4.33 16.97
CA TRP A 18 19.30 -3.42 17.98
C TRP A 18 19.95 -4.23 19.11
N SER A 19 21.27 -4.23 19.26
CA SER A 19 22.31 -3.63 18.42
C SER A 19 23.49 -4.60 18.29
N VAL A 20 24.40 -4.30 17.38
CA VAL A 20 25.56 -5.16 17.09
C VAL A 20 26.51 -5.32 18.29
N ASP A 21 26.64 -4.30 19.14
CA ASP A 21 27.52 -4.28 20.30
C ASP A 21 26.97 -5.07 21.50
N MET A 22 25.65 -5.31 21.54
CA MET A 22 25.01 -6.13 22.58
C MET A 22 24.95 -7.62 22.23
N ASP A 23 25.34 -8.01 21.01
CA ASP A 23 25.62 -9.42 20.71
C ASP A 23 26.99 -9.80 21.26
N ASP A 24 27.27 -11.10 21.41
CA ASP A 24 28.59 -11.58 21.85
C ASP A 24 29.63 -11.46 20.73
N PHE A 25 30.02 -10.22 20.44
CA PHE A 25 30.99 -9.87 19.41
C PHE A 25 32.41 -10.37 19.72
N ARG A 26 32.67 -10.73 20.99
CA ARG A 26 33.97 -11.26 21.45
C ARG A 26 34.03 -12.77 21.48
N GLY A 27 32.89 -13.47 21.40
CA GLY A 27 32.83 -14.93 21.41
C GLY A 27 33.07 -15.55 22.80
N GLN A 28 32.65 -14.86 23.85
CA GLN A 28 32.78 -15.33 25.24
C GLN A 28 31.75 -16.41 25.62
N CYS A 29 30.62 -16.50 24.92
CA CYS A 29 29.58 -17.49 25.14
C CYS A 29 29.94 -18.90 24.59
N GLY A 30 31.08 -19.06 23.91
CA GLY A 30 31.61 -20.35 23.47
C GLY A 30 31.15 -20.85 22.10
N THR A 31 30.20 -20.16 21.46
CA THR A 31 29.65 -20.51 20.14
C THR A 31 30.32 -19.76 18.97
N GLY A 32 31.39 -19.00 19.26
CA GLY A 32 32.02 -18.08 18.31
C GLY A 32 31.43 -16.67 18.40
N LYS A 33 31.95 -15.74 17.58
CA LYS A 33 31.53 -14.34 17.58
C LYS A 33 30.14 -14.18 16.96
N PHE A 34 29.37 -13.22 17.47
CA PHE A 34 28.04 -12.85 16.97
C PHE A 34 27.05 -14.02 16.86
N PRO A 35 26.85 -14.82 17.91
CA PRO A 35 26.00 -16.00 17.84
C PRO A 35 24.55 -15.68 17.45
N LEU A 36 24.01 -14.54 17.87
CA LEU A 36 22.63 -14.19 17.55
C LEU A 36 22.49 -13.73 16.10
N ILE A 37 23.38 -12.84 15.64
CA ILE A 37 23.37 -12.35 14.26
C ILE A 37 23.65 -13.49 13.28
N ASN A 38 24.59 -14.39 13.59
CA ASN A 38 24.90 -15.53 12.74
C ASN A 38 23.74 -16.53 12.67
N ALA A 39 23.04 -16.76 13.79
CA ALA A 39 21.84 -17.60 13.78
C ALA A 39 20.74 -17.01 12.89
N MET A 40 20.55 -15.68 12.88
CA MET A 40 19.57 -15.04 12.01
C MET A 40 19.99 -15.06 10.54
N ARG A 41 21.27 -14.79 10.26
CA ARG A 41 21.84 -14.88 8.90
C ARG A 41 21.64 -16.26 8.29
N GLN A 42 21.94 -17.32 9.05
CA GLN A 42 21.80 -18.69 8.58
C GLN A 42 20.34 -19.06 8.26
N GLU A 43 19.38 -18.56 9.03
CA GLU A 43 17.96 -18.81 8.79
C GLU A 43 17.39 -18.08 7.57
N LEU A 44 18.08 -17.03 7.12
CA LEU A 44 17.70 -16.17 5.99
C LEU A 44 18.58 -16.39 4.74
N GLU A 45 19.55 -17.30 4.78
CA GLU A 45 20.53 -17.49 3.69
C GLU A 45 19.88 -17.77 2.33
N ASP A 46 18.85 -18.63 2.32
CA ASP A 46 18.09 -18.98 1.11
C ASP A 46 16.75 -18.24 1.00
N TYR A 47 16.48 -17.29 1.89
CA TYR A 47 15.20 -16.59 1.87
C TYR A 47 15.17 -15.55 0.76
N ARG A 48 14.17 -15.68 -0.13
CA ARG A 48 13.83 -14.66 -1.12
C ARG A 48 12.40 -14.22 -0.89
N VAL A 49 12.22 -12.92 -0.73
CA VAL A 49 10.91 -12.29 -0.61
C VAL A 49 10.21 -12.46 -1.95
N LYS A 50 9.07 -13.14 -1.94
CA LYS A 50 8.16 -13.14 -3.08
C LYS A 50 7.39 -11.84 -3.01
N LEU A 51 7.55 -10.99 -4.02
CA LEU A 51 6.71 -9.80 -4.19
C LEU A 51 5.36 -10.28 -4.75
N GLU A 52 4.55 -10.91 -3.90
CA GLU A 52 3.16 -11.23 -4.19
C GLU A 52 2.30 -10.02 -3.77
N TYR A 53 1.31 -9.66 -4.59
CA TYR A 53 0.44 -8.52 -4.31
C TYR A 53 -0.55 -8.89 -3.21
N ASP A 54 -0.24 -8.50 -1.98
CA ASP A 54 -1.06 -8.81 -0.79
C ASP A 54 -2.09 -7.72 -0.45
N GLY A 55 -2.17 -6.62 -1.22
CA GLY A 55 -3.22 -5.62 -1.04
C GLY A 55 -2.91 -4.21 -1.55
N PRO A 56 -3.86 -3.28 -1.37
CA PRO A 56 -3.86 -1.97 -2.05
C PRO A 56 -2.88 -0.93 -1.48
N PHE A 57 -2.08 -1.26 -0.46
CA PHE A 57 -1.27 -0.28 0.30
C PHE A 57 0.26 -0.47 0.24
N GLU A 58 0.78 -1.55 -0.34
CA GLU A 58 2.24 -1.72 -0.45
C GLU A 58 2.79 -1.05 -1.72
N SER A 59 3.37 0.14 -1.57
CA SER A 59 4.23 0.73 -2.59
C SER A 59 5.59 0.03 -2.56
N SER A 60 5.81 -0.91 -3.45
CA SER A 60 7.14 -1.47 -3.67
C SER A 60 8.01 -0.44 -4.41
N SER A 61 9.08 0.02 -3.76
CA SER A 61 10.25 0.55 -4.45
C SER A 61 11.47 -0.20 -3.93
N PRO A 62 11.88 -1.30 -4.60
CA PRO A 62 13.17 -1.92 -4.35
C PRO A 62 14.23 -1.11 -5.09
N GLY A 63 15.28 -0.71 -4.39
CA GLY A 63 16.44 -0.02 -4.97
C GLY A 63 16.90 -0.68 -6.27
N GLY A 64 16.65 0.02 -7.37
CA GLY A 64 16.83 -0.44 -8.74
C GLY A 64 15.75 0.15 -9.64
N GLY A 65 15.66 1.49 -9.67
CA GLY A 65 14.64 2.25 -10.39
C GLY A 65 14.71 2.04 -11.91
N ALA A 66 14.24 0.89 -12.37
CA ALA A 66 13.62 0.78 -13.67
C ALA A 66 12.30 1.55 -13.58
N TYR A 67 12.26 2.67 -14.29
CA TYR A 67 11.07 3.42 -14.68
C TYR A 67 9.91 2.45 -14.94
N THR A 68 8.98 2.37 -13.99
CA THR A 68 7.68 1.78 -14.29
C THR A 68 7.10 2.69 -15.37
N THR A 69 6.77 2.13 -16.53
CA THR A 69 5.90 2.85 -17.46
C THR A 69 4.63 3.10 -16.67
N LYS A 70 4.46 4.32 -16.14
CA LYS A 70 3.30 4.68 -15.33
C LYS A 70 2.08 4.22 -16.09
N ASP A 71 1.27 3.38 -15.45
CA ASP A 71 0.03 2.95 -16.06
C ASP A 71 -0.75 4.22 -16.44
N PRO A 72 -1.15 4.41 -17.70
CA PRO A 72 -1.76 5.66 -18.17
C PRO A 72 -3.14 5.93 -17.53
N THR A 73 -3.68 4.96 -16.78
CA THR A 73 -4.90 5.13 -15.99
C THR A 73 -4.64 5.43 -14.51
N SER A 74 -3.40 5.27 -14.03
CA SER A 74 -3.02 5.54 -12.65
C SER A 74 -3.08 7.04 -12.31
N VAL A 75 -3.79 7.38 -11.23
CA VAL A 75 -3.84 8.73 -10.68
C VAL A 75 -2.47 9.08 -10.11
N THR A 76 -1.85 10.13 -10.65
CA THR A 76 -0.62 10.71 -10.12
C THR A 76 -0.96 11.86 -9.19
N CYS A 77 -0.66 11.70 -7.91
CA CYS A 77 -0.65 12.80 -6.94
C CYS A 77 0.60 13.67 -7.18
N GLU A 78 0.45 15.00 -7.14
CA GLU A 78 1.56 15.94 -7.28
C GLU A 78 2.19 16.27 -5.92
N GLU A 79 3.52 16.47 -5.91
CA GLU A 79 4.39 16.57 -4.72
C GLU A 79 4.35 17.94 -4.01
N GLU A 80 3.24 18.69 -4.06
CA GLU A 80 3.19 19.98 -3.36
C GLU A 80 2.90 19.79 -1.86
N ASP A 81 3.90 20.15 -1.04
CA ASP A 81 3.86 20.04 0.41
C ASP A 81 2.60 20.68 1.03
N GLY A 82 1.75 19.85 1.63
CA GLY A 82 0.58 20.27 2.41
C GLY A 82 -0.72 20.53 1.63
N HIS A 83 -0.75 20.29 0.31
CA HIS A 83 -1.96 20.40 -0.48
C HIS A 83 -2.72 19.06 -0.58
N ILE A 84 -4.01 19.07 -0.26
CA ILE A 84 -4.89 17.92 -0.50
C ILE A 84 -5.53 18.09 -1.87
N SER A 85 -5.28 17.15 -2.78
CA SER A 85 -5.93 17.12 -4.10
C SER A 85 -6.89 15.94 -4.24
N TYR A 86 -7.92 16.10 -5.07
CA TYR A 86 -8.96 15.10 -5.29
C TYR A 86 -9.00 14.70 -6.76
N HIS A 87 -9.12 13.40 -7.03
CA HIS A 87 -9.10 12.85 -8.38
C HIS A 87 -10.23 11.83 -8.56
N PRO A 88 -10.88 11.80 -9.74
CA PRO A 88 -11.94 10.83 -10.02
C PRO A 88 -11.38 9.42 -10.15
N ASP A 89 -12.16 8.42 -9.71
CA ASP A 89 -11.92 7.03 -10.08
C ASP A 89 -12.52 6.76 -11.47
N LYS A 90 -11.69 6.28 -12.40
CA LYS A 90 -12.09 6.01 -13.79
C LYS A 90 -12.93 4.73 -13.92
N ALA A 91 -12.89 3.83 -12.94
CA ALA A 91 -13.62 2.57 -12.94
C ALA A 91 -14.95 2.67 -12.18
N ASP A 92 -15.03 3.53 -11.16
CA ASP A 92 -16.22 3.66 -10.32
C ASP A 92 -16.53 5.12 -9.96
N CYS A 93 -17.59 5.68 -10.53
CA CYS A 93 -18.04 7.04 -10.26
C CYS A 93 -18.39 7.32 -8.79
N THR A 94 -18.69 6.28 -8.00
CA THR A 94 -19.03 6.41 -6.57
C THR A 94 -17.78 6.47 -5.68
N MET A 95 -16.60 6.34 -6.26
CA MET A 95 -15.32 6.38 -5.56
C MET A 95 -14.45 7.53 -6.09
N TYR A 96 -13.56 8.04 -5.24
CA TYR A 96 -12.56 9.03 -5.62
C TYR A 96 -11.25 8.80 -4.86
N TYR A 97 -10.18 9.43 -5.34
CA TYR A 97 -8.89 9.43 -4.67
C TYR A 97 -8.64 10.77 -4.00
N MET A 98 -8.31 10.74 -2.71
CA MET A 98 -7.80 11.89 -1.97
C MET A 98 -6.29 11.73 -1.82
N CYS A 99 -5.53 12.66 -2.37
CA CYS A 99 -4.07 12.69 -2.31
C CYS A 99 -3.60 13.63 -1.21
N GLU A 100 -2.82 13.11 -0.27
CA GLU A 100 -2.05 13.90 0.71
C GLU A 100 -0.55 13.69 0.42
N GLY A 101 0.04 14.60 -0.36
CA GLY A 101 1.35 14.38 -0.96
C GLY A 101 1.36 13.10 -1.81
N GLU A 102 2.24 12.15 -1.49
CA GLU A 102 2.32 10.86 -2.19
C GLU A 102 1.26 9.83 -1.75
N ARG A 103 0.53 10.09 -0.66
CA ARG A 103 -0.45 9.13 -0.12
C ARG A 103 -1.79 9.27 -0.83
N LYS A 104 -2.18 8.25 -1.60
CA LYS A 104 -3.53 8.12 -2.17
C LYS A 104 -4.46 7.36 -1.23
N HIS A 105 -5.61 7.96 -0.93
CA HIS A 105 -6.69 7.35 -0.17
C HIS A 105 -7.87 7.12 -1.10
N HIS A 106 -8.30 5.86 -1.24
CA HIS A 106 -9.47 5.49 -2.04
C HIS A 106 -10.72 5.62 -1.16
N MET A 107 -11.54 6.61 -1.46
CA MET A 107 -12.64 7.06 -0.61
C MET A 107 -13.99 6.87 -1.32
N PRO A 108 -15.01 6.31 -0.64
CA PRO A 108 -16.36 6.26 -1.17
C PRO A 108 -17.08 7.60 -1.00
N CYS A 109 -17.92 7.93 -1.97
CA CYS A 109 -18.94 8.96 -1.83
C CYS A 109 -20.09 8.47 -0.92
N PRO A 110 -20.80 9.40 -0.25
CA PRO A 110 -22.05 9.08 0.44
C PRO A 110 -23.07 8.42 -0.50
N SER A 111 -24.01 7.66 0.08
CA SER A 111 -24.93 6.82 -0.69
C SER A 111 -25.64 7.57 -1.82
N ASN A 112 -25.54 7.02 -3.04
CA ASN A 112 -26.12 7.52 -4.28
C ASN A 112 -25.52 8.82 -4.85
N LEU A 113 -24.35 9.25 -4.36
CA LEU A 113 -23.60 10.36 -4.94
C LEU A 113 -22.40 9.86 -5.75
N VAL A 114 -21.94 10.69 -6.68
CA VAL A 114 -20.77 10.43 -7.52
C VAL A 114 -19.79 11.59 -7.40
N PHE A 115 -18.50 11.32 -7.60
CA PHE A 115 -17.48 12.36 -7.49
C PHE A 115 -17.54 13.32 -8.69
N ASN A 116 -17.69 14.61 -8.40
CA ASN A 116 -17.67 15.69 -9.38
C ASN A 116 -16.26 16.30 -9.43
N PRO A 117 -15.45 16.03 -10.48
CA PRO A 117 -14.09 16.58 -10.57
C PRO A 117 -14.05 18.09 -10.84
N ASN A 118 -15.16 18.71 -11.23
CA ASN A 118 -15.21 20.17 -11.45
C ASN A 118 -15.31 20.94 -10.12
N GLU A 119 -15.96 20.35 -9.12
CA GLU A 119 -16.18 20.95 -7.81
C GLU A 119 -15.37 20.26 -6.69
N ASN A 120 -14.71 19.15 -6.99
CA ASN A 120 -13.97 18.30 -6.06
C ASN A 120 -14.83 17.81 -4.87
N VAL A 121 -16.11 17.54 -5.13
CA VAL A 121 -17.08 17.07 -4.12
C VAL A 121 -17.93 15.92 -4.66
N CYS A 122 -18.53 15.13 -3.76
CA CYS A 122 -19.55 14.17 -4.14
C CYS A 122 -20.87 14.91 -4.41
N ASP A 123 -21.37 14.77 -5.62
CA ASP A 123 -22.57 15.46 -6.12
C ASP A 123 -23.54 14.46 -6.75
N TRP A 124 -24.70 14.93 -7.16
CA TRP A 124 -25.70 14.12 -7.84
C TRP A 124 -25.17 13.62 -9.20
N PRO A 125 -25.51 12.38 -9.59
CA PRO A 125 -25.15 11.80 -10.90
C PRO A 125 -25.50 12.66 -12.11
N GLU A 126 -26.53 13.50 -11.98
CA GLU A 126 -27.01 14.41 -13.01
C GLU A 126 -26.02 15.55 -13.32
N ASN A 127 -25.21 15.92 -12.34
CA ASN A 127 -24.23 17.01 -12.43
C ASN A 127 -22.85 16.54 -12.90
N VAL A 128 -22.68 15.23 -13.14
CA VAL A 128 -21.39 14.63 -13.53
C VAL A 128 -21.53 13.90 -14.86
N GLU A 129 -20.92 14.47 -15.89
CA GLU A 129 -20.91 13.90 -17.24
C GLU A 129 -20.27 12.50 -17.23
N GLY A 130 -20.96 11.50 -17.81
CA GLY A 130 -20.49 10.12 -17.87
C GLY A 130 -20.85 9.24 -16.67
N CYS A 131 -21.45 9.80 -15.61
CA CYS A 131 -21.81 9.06 -14.39
C CYS A 131 -23.33 8.97 -14.12
N THR A 132 -24.16 9.29 -15.13
CA THR A 132 -25.64 9.35 -15.01
C THR A 132 -26.35 7.99 -14.84
N GLN A 133 -25.65 6.85 -14.91
CA GLN A 133 -26.25 5.50 -14.86
C GLN A 133 -25.83 4.62 -13.67
N HIS A 134 -25.68 5.18 -12.46
CA HIS A 134 -25.44 4.36 -11.27
C HIS A 134 -26.48 4.55 -10.17
N THR A 135 -27.66 3.96 -10.36
CA THR A 135 -28.28 3.11 -9.33
C THR A 135 -29.44 2.28 -9.91
N PRO A 136 -29.30 0.97 -10.15
CA PRO A 136 -30.46 0.10 -10.07
C PRO A 136 -30.92 0.13 -8.61
N ALA A 137 -32.09 0.71 -8.35
CA ALA A 137 -32.69 0.68 -7.03
C ALA A 137 -32.73 -0.76 -6.49
N PRO A 138 -32.43 -1.01 -5.20
CA PRO A 138 -32.60 -2.33 -4.62
C PRO A 138 -34.05 -2.77 -4.83
N PRO A 139 -34.29 -4.01 -5.32
CA PRO A 139 -35.64 -4.46 -5.62
C PRO A 139 -36.50 -4.38 -4.36
N ALA A 140 -37.65 -3.71 -4.47
CA ALA A 140 -38.60 -3.56 -3.38
C ALA A 140 -38.93 -4.93 -2.78
N ARG A 141 -38.69 -5.07 -1.48
CA ARG A 141 -38.96 -6.30 -0.72
C ARG A 141 -40.46 -6.59 -0.81
N ARG A 142 -40.85 -7.60 -1.60
CA ARG A 142 -42.24 -8.05 -1.69
C ARG A 142 -42.67 -8.53 -0.30
N ARG A 143 -43.80 -7.97 0.17
CA ARG A 143 -44.50 -8.41 1.39
C ARG A 143 -45.05 -9.82 1.21
#